data_AF-A0A8T4TH56-F1
#
_entry.id   AF-A0A8T4TH56-F1
#
_cell.length_a   1.000
_cell.length_b   1.000
_cell.length_c   1.000
_cell.angle_alpha   90.00
_cell.angle_beta   90.00
_cell.angle_gamma   90.00
#
_symmetry.space_group_name_H-M   'P 1'
#
loop_
_entity.id
_entity.type
_entity.pdbx_description
1 polymer ?
#
loop_
_entity_poly.entity_id
_entity_poly.type
_entity_poly.pdbx_seq_one_letter_code
_entity_poly.pdbx_strand_id
1 'polypeptide(L)'
;MKPWLHKIEVFVDKIIPFLLLVLIFIIVGEFAFHNFVAKYSLAIEIIDWFIIFVFVIDLIFKYVRIRNFPKFLRASWLDIIAIFPFFLVFRFLEGIVGLFGVSESVTSVQKVAHVGIEVEKQVAESIKEGEAIAKEAGRSEKLAKFLRPIARSLRLSKVGDKDTRKEAEEVIKETEKGAKNIIKKTKTIAKEAEKEIKTAVKEAKELEKKIPRHIKAALFYEKPKIMEHVNKKINKLNEKIN
;
A
#
# COMPACT_ATOMS: atom_id res chain seq x y z
N MET A 1 -15.63 -11.37 -40.51
CA MET A 1 -15.94 -10.00 -40.07
C MET A 1 -16.15 -9.13 -41.29
N LYS A 2 -16.91 -8.03 -41.21
CA LYS A 2 -17.02 -7.09 -42.34
C LYS A 2 -15.61 -6.59 -42.71
N PRO A 3 -15.27 -6.42 -44.00
CA PRO A 3 -13.91 -6.13 -44.46
C PRO A 3 -13.29 -4.86 -43.86
N TRP A 4 -14.13 -3.89 -43.49
CA TRP A 4 -13.68 -2.65 -42.82
C TRP A 4 -13.09 -2.85 -41.42
N LEU A 5 -13.56 -3.84 -40.65
CA LEU A 5 -13.15 -4.12 -39.27
C LEU A 5 -11.77 -4.74 -39.27
N HIS A 6 -11.48 -5.55 -40.28
CA HIS A 6 -10.16 -6.16 -40.44
C HIS A 6 -9.08 -5.11 -40.71
N LYS A 7 -9.40 -4.02 -41.44
CA LYS A 7 -8.46 -2.91 -41.64
C LYS A 7 -8.16 -2.18 -40.33
N ILE A 8 -9.18 -1.96 -39.51
CA ILE A 8 -9.03 -1.31 -38.20
C ILE A 8 -8.21 -2.21 -37.27
N GLU A 9 -8.50 -3.51 -37.26
CA GLU A 9 -7.77 -4.51 -36.49
C GLU A 9 -6.26 -4.51 -36.82
N VAL A 10 -5.89 -4.58 -38.10
CA VAL A 10 -4.47 -4.53 -38.52
C VAL A 10 -3.82 -3.20 -38.15
N PHE A 11 -4.56 -2.09 -38.22
CA PHE A 11 -4.06 -0.78 -37.82
C PHE A 11 -3.81 -0.71 -36.31
N VAL A 12 -4.74 -1.21 -35.50
CA VAL A 12 -4.63 -1.28 -34.04
C VAL A 12 -3.47 -2.21 -33.64
N ASP A 13 -3.38 -3.41 -34.21
CA ASP A 13 -2.27 -4.34 -33.96
C ASP A 13 -0.89 -3.68 -34.19
N LYS A 14 -0.79 -2.82 -35.22
CA LYS A 14 0.44 -2.10 -35.54
C LYS A 14 0.74 -0.95 -34.57
N ILE A 15 -0.27 -0.29 -34.01
CA ILE A 15 -0.09 0.87 -33.12
C ILE A 15 0.19 0.45 -31.67
N ILE A 16 -0.27 -0.72 -31.23
CA ILE A 16 -0.08 -1.24 -29.86
C ILE A 16 1.36 -1.14 -29.34
N PRO A 17 2.41 -1.62 -30.04
CA PRO A 17 3.77 -1.52 -29.52
C PRO A 17 4.24 -0.07 -29.31
N PHE A 18 3.78 0.86 -30.16
CA PHE A 18 4.07 2.28 -29.98
C PHE A 18 3.33 2.86 -28.79
N LEU A 19 2.06 2.49 -28.59
CA LEU A 19 1.28 2.93 -27.42
C LEU A 19 1.85 2.40 -26.10
N LEU A 20 2.31 1.14 -26.07
CA LEU A 20 3.01 0.59 -24.90
C LEU A 20 4.29 1.37 -24.57
N LEU A 21 5.05 1.75 -25.60
CA LEU A 21 6.26 2.54 -25.43
C LEU A 21 5.94 3.95 -24.91
N VAL A 22 4.91 4.60 -25.46
CA VAL A 22 4.40 5.90 -24.96
C VAL A 22 3.94 5.78 -23.50
N LEU A 23 3.19 4.73 -23.16
CA LEU A 23 2.74 4.48 -21.79
C LEU A 23 3.93 4.31 -20.82
N ILE A 24 4.97 3.59 -21.22
CA ILE A 24 6.21 3.46 -20.43
C ILE A 24 6.86 4.84 -20.22
N PHE A 25 6.92 5.68 -21.26
CA PHE A 25 7.45 7.04 -21.13
C PHE A 25 6.62 7.92 -20.20
N ILE A 26 5.29 7.80 -20.23
CA ILE A 26 4.39 8.50 -19.31
C ILE A 26 4.68 8.08 -17.87
N ILE A 27 4.72 6.77 -17.60
CA ILE A 27 5.00 6.22 -16.27
C ILE A 27 6.38 6.71 -15.77
N VAL A 28 7.43 6.56 -16.58
CA VAL A 28 8.78 7.01 -16.19
C VAL A 28 8.82 8.53 -16.00
N GLY A 29 8.14 9.28 -16.85
CA GLY A 29 8.06 10.74 -16.77
C GLY A 29 7.37 11.21 -15.49
N GLU A 30 6.27 10.58 -15.12
CA GLU A 30 5.52 10.88 -13.89
C GLU A 30 6.34 10.59 -12.63
N PHE A 31 7.09 9.49 -12.62
CA PHE A 31 7.98 9.13 -11.51
C PHE A 31 9.25 10.00 -11.42
N ALA A 32 9.89 10.31 -12.54
CA ALA A 32 11.17 11.02 -12.55
C ALA A 32 11.03 12.55 -12.50
N PHE A 33 9.94 13.11 -13.04
CA PHE A 33 9.78 14.55 -13.26
C PHE A 33 8.43 15.09 -12.75
N HIS A 34 8.04 14.71 -11.54
CA HIS A 34 6.73 15.05 -10.95
C HIS A 34 6.35 16.54 -11.10
N ASN A 35 7.28 17.46 -10.83
CA ASN A 35 7.04 18.91 -10.92
C ASN A 35 6.79 19.41 -12.35
N PHE A 36 7.36 18.77 -13.37
CA PHE A 36 7.15 19.12 -14.77
C PHE A 36 5.82 18.54 -15.28
N VAL A 37 5.56 17.28 -14.92
CA VAL A 37 4.35 16.54 -15.26
C VAL A 37 3.09 17.21 -14.68
N ALA A 38 3.17 17.79 -13.48
CA ALA A 38 2.07 18.51 -12.86
C ALA A 38 1.50 19.64 -13.74
N LYS A 39 2.31 20.26 -14.60
CA LYS A 39 1.85 21.32 -15.53
C LYS A 39 1.04 20.78 -16.71
N TYR A 40 1.25 19.52 -17.07
CA TYR A 40 0.62 18.84 -18.20
C TYR A 40 -0.32 17.72 -17.77
N SER A 41 -0.75 17.72 -16.50
CA SER A 41 -1.59 16.67 -15.91
C SER A 41 -2.81 16.34 -16.76
N LEU A 42 -3.54 17.36 -17.21
CA LEU A 42 -4.74 17.19 -18.05
C LEU A 42 -4.41 16.58 -19.42
N ALA A 43 -3.29 16.98 -20.05
CA ALA A 43 -2.90 16.43 -21.35
C ALA A 43 -2.47 14.95 -21.22
N ILE A 44 -1.73 14.62 -20.16
CA ILE A 44 -1.31 13.25 -19.86
C ILE A 44 -2.53 12.38 -19.56
N GLU A 45 -3.48 12.87 -18.76
CA GLU A 45 -4.73 12.17 -18.49
C GLU A 45 -5.53 11.86 -19.76
N ILE A 46 -5.64 12.83 -20.69
CA ILE A 46 -6.30 12.61 -21.98
C ILE A 46 -5.57 11.54 -22.81
N ILE A 47 -4.23 11.56 -22.82
CA ILE A 47 -3.42 10.58 -23.54
C ILE A 47 -3.61 9.19 -22.93
N ASP A 48 -3.60 9.07 -21.60
CA ASP A 48 -3.83 7.81 -20.91
C ASP A 48 -5.21 7.23 -21.22
N TRP A 49 -6.26 8.04 -21.14
CA TRP A 49 -7.62 7.63 -21.53
C TRP A 49 -7.69 7.17 -22.99
N PHE A 50 -6.97 7.85 -23.89
CA PHE A 50 -6.87 7.46 -25.28
C PHE A 50 -6.14 6.12 -25.46
N ILE A 51 -5.02 5.90 -24.77
CA ILE A 51 -4.27 4.63 -24.80
C ILE A 51 -5.15 3.48 -24.29
N ILE A 52 -5.81 3.68 -23.15
CA ILE A 52 -6.74 2.69 -22.57
C ILE A 52 -7.85 2.37 -23.57
N PHE A 53 -8.44 3.39 -24.21
CA PHE A 53 -9.48 3.19 -25.21
C PHE A 53 -9.02 2.31 -26.39
N VAL A 54 -7.82 2.57 -26.94
CA VAL A 54 -7.27 1.76 -28.03
C VAL A 54 -7.01 0.31 -27.58
N PHE A 55 -6.47 0.11 -26.39
CA PHE A 55 -6.27 -1.25 -25.87
C PHE A 55 -7.59 -1.98 -25.59
N VAL A 56 -8.63 -1.29 -25.12
CA VAL A 56 -9.96 -1.90 -24.96
C VAL A 56 -10.50 -2.36 -26.32
N ILE A 57 -10.33 -1.56 -27.38
CA ILE A 57 -10.72 -1.94 -28.74
C ILE A 57 -9.94 -3.18 -29.21
N ASP A 58 -8.62 -3.22 -29.00
CA ASP A 58 -7.79 -4.41 -29.29
C ASP A 58 -8.33 -5.65 -28.58
N LEU A 59 -8.61 -5.52 -27.28
CA LEU A 59 -9.12 -6.61 -26.48
C LEU A 59 -10.48 -7.12 -26.98
N ILE A 60 -11.36 -6.22 -27.42
CA ILE A 60 -12.64 -6.56 -28.04
C ILE A 60 -12.41 -7.36 -29.33
N PHE A 61 -11.47 -6.96 -30.19
CA PHE A 61 -11.15 -7.71 -31.41
C PHE A 61 -10.60 -9.11 -31.09
N LYS A 62 -9.66 -9.21 -30.15
CA LYS A 62 -9.14 -10.51 -29.66
C LYS A 62 -10.27 -11.39 -29.10
N TYR A 63 -11.21 -10.82 -28.37
CA TYR A 63 -12.37 -11.54 -27.84
C TYR A 63 -13.29 -12.06 -28.96
N VAL A 64 -13.64 -11.19 -29.92
CA VAL A 64 -14.49 -11.54 -31.07
C VAL A 64 -13.85 -12.65 -31.91
N ARG A 65 -12.52 -12.71 -31.99
CA ARG A 65 -11.77 -13.75 -32.72
C ARG A 65 -11.83 -15.13 -32.02
N ILE A 66 -11.70 -15.18 -30.70
CA ILE A 66 -11.66 -16.44 -29.94
C ILE A 66 -13.07 -16.99 -29.64
N ARG A 67 -14.06 -16.12 -29.42
CA ARG A 67 -15.46 -16.44 -29.04
C ARG A 67 -15.64 -17.36 -27.82
N ASN A 68 -14.57 -17.60 -27.07
CA ASN A 68 -14.57 -18.48 -25.90
C ASN A 68 -13.87 -17.75 -24.76
N PHE A 69 -14.65 -17.32 -23.76
CA PHE A 69 -14.20 -16.49 -22.66
C PHE A 69 -13.04 -17.09 -21.83
N PRO A 70 -13.10 -18.35 -21.33
CA PRO A 70 -11.99 -18.90 -20.56
C PRO A 70 -10.71 -19.09 -21.40
N LYS A 71 -10.84 -19.38 -22.70
CA LYS A 71 -9.67 -19.45 -23.59
C LYS A 71 -9.08 -18.06 -23.86
N PHE A 72 -9.93 -17.05 -24.02
CA PHE A 72 -9.52 -15.66 -24.20
C PHE A 72 -8.77 -15.09 -23.00
N LEU A 73 -9.27 -15.33 -21.78
CA LEU A 73 -8.60 -14.91 -20.54
C LEU A 73 -7.18 -15.48 -20.43
N ARG A 74 -7.00 -16.77 -20.75
CA ARG A 74 -5.66 -17.41 -20.70
C ARG A 74 -4.72 -16.88 -21.79
N ALA A 75 -5.24 -16.49 -22.94
CA ALA A 75 -4.43 -15.98 -24.05
C ALA A 75 -4.05 -14.50 -23.87
N SER A 76 -4.96 -13.69 -23.30
CA SER A 76 -4.84 -12.23 -23.25
C SER A 76 -4.61 -11.70 -21.83
N TRP A 77 -4.17 -12.55 -20.90
CA TRP A 77 -3.99 -12.17 -19.50
C TRP A 77 -2.99 -11.01 -19.31
N LEU A 78 -1.92 -10.98 -20.11
CA LEU A 78 -0.95 -9.87 -20.10
C LEU A 78 -1.56 -8.58 -20.62
N ASP A 79 -2.34 -8.65 -21.71
CA ASP A 79 -3.01 -7.47 -22.29
C ASP A 79 -4.05 -6.89 -21.32
N ILE A 80 -4.77 -7.76 -20.60
CA ILE A 80 -5.73 -7.36 -19.55
C ILE A 80 -5.02 -6.63 -18.41
N ILE A 81 -3.85 -7.13 -17.97
CA ILE A 81 -3.05 -6.47 -16.93
C ILE A 81 -2.53 -5.12 -17.42
N ALA A 82 -2.13 -5.01 -18.68
CA ALA A 82 -1.63 -3.76 -19.27
C ALA A 82 -2.72 -2.69 -19.41
N ILE A 83 -3.98 -3.10 -19.66
CA ILE A 83 -5.13 -2.17 -19.70
C ILE A 83 -5.52 -1.69 -18.31
N PHE A 84 -5.24 -2.49 -17.28
CA PHE A 84 -5.79 -2.24 -15.96
C PHE A 84 -5.19 -0.96 -15.37
N PRO A 85 -5.97 0.12 -15.23
CA PRO A 85 -5.45 1.33 -14.61
C PRO A 85 -5.25 1.00 -13.13
N PHE A 86 -4.00 0.85 -12.72
CA PHE A 86 -3.65 0.48 -11.34
C PHE A 86 -4.33 1.41 -10.32
N PHE A 87 -4.52 2.68 -10.68
CA PHE A 87 -5.28 3.64 -9.89
C PHE A 87 -6.73 3.20 -9.57
N LEU A 88 -7.46 2.59 -10.52
CA LEU A 88 -8.81 2.09 -10.24
C LEU A 88 -8.79 0.91 -9.27
N VAL A 89 -7.76 0.06 -9.31
CA VAL A 89 -7.59 -1.02 -8.31
C VAL A 89 -7.41 -0.42 -6.94
N PHE A 90 -6.49 0.54 -6.79
CA PHE A 90 -6.24 1.19 -5.51
C PHE A 90 -7.48 1.91 -5.00
N ARG A 91 -8.17 2.67 -5.84
CA ARG A 91 -9.41 3.36 -5.49
C ARG A 91 -10.55 2.40 -5.13
N PHE A 92 -10.67 1.28 -5.83
CA PHE A 92 -11.65 0.25 -5.53
C PHE A 92 -11.31 -0.47 -4.21
N LEU A 93 -10.04 -0.78 -3.97
CA LEU A 93 -9.56 -1.35 -2.72
C LEU A 93 -9.77 -0.38 -1.55
N GLU A 94 -9.46 0.91 -1.71
CA GLU A 94 -9.74 1.95 -0.72
C GLU A 94 -11.24 2.06 -0.44
N GLY A 95 -12.08 2.04 -1.48
CA GLY A 95 -13.54 2.03 -1.34
C GLY A 95 -14.05 0.80 -0.59
N ILE A 96 -13.52 -0.38 -0.90
CA ILE A 96 -13.83 -1.64 -0.21
C ILE A 96 -13.37 -1.59 1.25
N VAL A 97 -12.13 -1.16 1.50
CA VAL A 97 -11.56 -1.03 2.85
C VAL A 97 -12.35 -0.02 3.68
N GLY A 98 -12.78 1.09 3.06
CA GLY A 98 -13.65 2.09 3.67
C GLY A 98 -15.03 1.51 4.00
N LEU A 99 -15.61 0.72 3.09
CA LEU A 99 -16.89 0.02 3.29
C LEU A 99 -16.82 -1.03 4.42
N PHE A 100 -15.69 -1.73 4.58
CA PHE A 100 -15.49 -2.71 5.65
C PHE A 100 -15.05 -2.09 6.99
N GLY A 101 -15.05 -0.75 7.11
CA GLY A 101 -14.73 -0.07 8.37
C GLY A 101 -13.26 -0.24 8.81
N VAL A 102 -12.38 -0.72 7.94
CA VAL A 102 -10.92 -0.81 8.19
C VAL A 102 -10.24 0.52 7.81
N SER A 103 -10.95 1.63 7.93
CA SER A 103 -10.45 2.95 7.52
C SER A 103 -9.37 3.50 8.47
N GLU A 104 -9.31 3.01 9.72
CA GLU A 104 -8.29 3.43 10.69
C GLU A 104 -6.91 2.81 10.45
N SER A 105 -6.78 1.77 9.61
CA SER A 105 -5.51 1.04 9.44
C SER A 105 -4.85 1.22 8.07
N VAL A 106 -5.61 1.53 7.02
CA VAL A 106 -5.05 1.67 5.65
C VAL A 106 -4.60 3.10 5.37
N THR A 107 -5.25 4.10 5.97
CA THR A 107 -4.72 5.48 6.04
C THR A 107 -3.36 5.54 6.73
N SER A 108 -3.06 4.58 7.61
CA SER A 108 -1.78 4.46 8.30
C SER A 108 -0.64 3.99 7.40
N VAL A 109 -0.88 3.24 6.32
CA VAL A 109 0.20 2.78 5.42
C VAL A 109 0.71 3.92 4.54
N GLN A 110 -0.19 4.78 4.06
CA GLN A 110 0.17 6.02 3.35
C GLN A 110 0.76 7.07 4.30
N LYS A 111 0.26 7.17 5.54
CA LYS A 111 0.87 8.02 6.58
C LYS A 111 2.25 7.53 7.01
N VAL A 112 2.50 6.24 7.16
CA VAL A 112 3.83 5.72 7.56
C VAL A 112 4.90 5.97 6.49
N ALA A 113 4.53 6.00 5.21
CA ALA A 113 5.45 6.40 4.13
C ALA A 113 5.74 7.91 4.10
N HIS A 114 4.86 8.76 4.65
CA HIS A 114 5.01 10.22 4.67
C HIS A 114 5.48 10.79 6.03
N VAL A 115 5.23 10.06 7.14
CA VAL A 115 5.60 10.41 8.52
C VAL A 115 7.05 10.01 8.86
N GLY A 116 7.79 9.41 7.91
CA GLY A 116 9.24 9.24 8.01
C GLY A 116 10.03 10.55 8.20
N ILE A 117 9.37 11.71 8.13
CA ILE A 117 9.94 13.05 8.37
C ILE A 117 9.36 13.73 9.64
N GLU A 118 8.28 13.23 10.26
CA GLU A 118 7.64 13.84 11.45
C GLU A 118 7.78 12.96 12.71
N VAL A 119 9.03 12.64 13.03
CA VAL A 119 9.45 11.81 14.18
C VAL A 119 9.05 12.37 15.56
N GLU A 120 8.42 13.55 15.67
CA GLU A 120 8.23 14.26 16.95
C GLU A 120 6.83 14.19 17.60
N LYS A 121 5.83 13.52 17.02
CA LYS A 121 4.53 13.30 17.70
C LYS A 121 4.35 11.90 18.31
N GLN A 122 5.42 11.12 18.33
CA GLN A 122 5.52 9.70 18.71
C GLN A 122 5.43 9.38 20.22
N VAL A 123 4.67 10.12 21.04
CA VAL A 123 4.58 9.79 22.49
C VAL A 123 3.16 9.47 22.96
N ALA A 124 2.12 9.93 22.24
CA ALA A 124 0.73 9.65 22.62
C ALA A 124 0.08 8.48 21.84
N GLU A 125 0.60 8.14 20.67
CA GLU A 125 0.10 7.06 19.79
C GLU A 125 0.73 5.68 20.11
N SER A 126 1.88 5.68 20.78
CA SER A 126 2.66 4.48 21.16
C SER A 126 1.95 3.53 22.13
N ILE A 127 0.87 4.00 22.78
CA ILE A 127 0.04 3.18 23.69
C ILE A 127 -0.91 2.26 22.92
N LYS A 128 -1.30 2.62 21.68
CA LYS A 128 -2.09 1.75 20.78
C LYS A 128 -1.22 1.02 19.76
N GLU A 129 -0.08 1.62 19.36
CA GLU A 129 0.88 0.98 18.46
C GLU A 129 1.64 -0.19 19.11
N GLY A 130 1.83 -0.20 20.44
CA GLY A 130 2.45 -1.34 21.13
C GLY A 130 1.69 -2.67 20.95
N GLU A 131 0.35 -2.63 20.92
CA GLU A 131 -0.50 -3.79 20.62
C GLU A 131 -0.57 -4.09 19.12
N ALA A 132 -0.59 -3.07 18.25
CA ALA A 132 -0.63 -3.24 16.81
C ALA A 132 0.70 -3.79 16.25
N ILE A 133 1.84 -3.35 16.78
CA ILE A 133 3.19 -3.82 16.42
C ILE A 133 3.41 -5.25 16.91
N ALA A 134 2.86 -5.64 18.06
CA ALA A 134 2.85 -7.04 18.49
C ALA A 134 2.01 -7.93 17.54
N LYS A 135 0.92 -7.40 16.99
CA LYS A 135 0.06 -8.07 16.00
C LYS A 135 0.68 -8.10 14.60
N GLU A 136 1.46 -7.09 14.23
CA GLU A 136 2.20 -6.98 12.96
C GLU A 136 3.49 -7.80 12.96
N ALA A 137 4.15 -7.97 14.11
CA ALA A 137 5.21 -8.96 14.28
C ALA A 137 4.69 -10.40 14.09
N GLY A 138 3.39 -10.65 14.32
CA GLY A 138 2.72 -11.89 13.94
C GLY A 138 2.37 -11.99 12.44
N ARG A 139 2.31 -10.86 11.72
CA ARG A 139 2.08 -10.80 10.26
C ARG A 139 3.39 -10.97 9.46
N SER A 140 4.54 -10.58 10.00
CA SER A 140 5.85 -10.88 9.38
C SER A 140 6.11 -12.39 9.30
N GLU A 141 5.64 -13.17 10.28
CA GLU A 141 5.69 -14.63 10.25
C GLU A 141 4.79 -15.21 9.12
N LYS A 142 3.67 -14.54 8.82
CA LYS A 142 2.78 -14.91 7.70
C LYS A 142 3.36 -14.49 6.35
N LEU A 143 4.03 -13.34 6.25
CA LEU A 143 4.78 -12.92 5.06
C LEU A 143 5.95 -13.87 4.76
N ALA A 144 6.69 -14.30 5.77
CA ALA A 144 7.73 -15.33 5.62
C ALA A 144 7.15 -16.67 5.10
N LYS A 145 5.94 -17.03 5.53
CA LYS A 145 5.20 -18.20 5.00
C LYS A 145 4.68 -17.97 3.58
N PHE A 146 4.35 -16.74 3.20
CA PHE A 146 3.86 -16.36 1.87
C PHE A 146 4.97 -16.20 0.82
N LEU A 147 6.18 -15.84 1.24
CA LEU A 147 7.37 -15.77 0.38
C LEU A 147 8.04 -17.15 0.19
N ARG A 148 7.76 -18.12 1.07
CA ARG A 148 8.30 -19.50 1.00
C ARG A 148 8.00 -20.23 -0.32
N PRO A 149 6.78 -20.15 -0.90
CA PRO A 149 6.48 -20.70 -2.23
C PRO A 149 7.26 -20.04 -3.36
N ILE A 150 7.48 -18.72 -3.29
CA ILE A 150 8.23 -17.94 -4.30
C ILE A 150 9.72 -18.34 -4.26
N ALA A 151 10.29 -18.47 -3.06
CA ALA A 151 11.63 -19.01 -2.87
C ALA A 151 11.76 -20.47 -3.36
N ARG A 152 10.67 -21.27 -3.31
CA ARG A 152 10.63 -22.64 -3.85
C ARG A 152 10.47 -22.67 -5.37
N SER A 153 9.76 -21.74 -5.99
CA SER A 153 9.62 -21.68 -7.46
C SER A 153 10.93 -21.26 -8.14
N LEU A 154 11.69 -20.35 -7.51
CA LEU A 154 13.07 -20.01 -7.91
C LEU A 154 14.02 -21.22 -7.86
N ARG A 155 13.72 -22.23 -7.02
CA ARG A 155 14.49 -23.49 -6.95
C ARG A 155 14.21 -24.43 -8.13
N LEU A 156 13.12 -24.22 -8.86
CA LEU A 156 12.71 -25.03 -10.01
C LEU A 156 13.14 -24.43 -11.36
N SER A 157 13.50 -23.14 -11.41
CA SER A 157 14.17 -22.56 -12.56
C SER A 157 15.64 -23.03 -12.60
N LYS A 158 15.88 -24.19 -13.23
CA LYS A 158 17.19 -24.80 -13.51
C LYS A 158 18.10 -23.96 -14.45
N VAL A 159 17.88 -22.66 -14.58
CA VAL A 159 18.49 -21.81 -15.62
C VAL A 159 19.70 -21.00 -15.09
N GLY A 160 20.03 -21.08 -13.79
CA GLY A 160 21.18 -20.38 -13.20
C GLY A 160 22.41 -21.27 -12.98
N ASP A 161 23.58 -20.77 -13.36
CA ASP A 161 24.89 -21.36 -13.09
C ASP A 161 25.10 -21.65 -11.58
N LYS A 162 25.91 -22.65 -11.22
CA LYS A 162 26.10 -23.10 -9.82
C LYS A 162 26.54 -21.97 -8.89
N ASP A 163 27.24 -20.97 -9.44
CA ASP A 163 27.73 -19.82 -8.68
C ASP A 163 26.60 -18.83 -8.33
N THR A 164 25.67 -18.57 -9.25
CA THR A 164 24.49 -17.72 -8.98
C THR A 164 23.59 -18.29 -7.86
N ARG A 165 23.57 -19.61 -7.72
CA ARG A 165 22.83 -20.30 -6.66
C ARG A 165 23.46 -20.12 -5.27
N LYS A 166 24.80 -20.12 -5.19
CA LYS A 166 25.51 -19.90 -3.92
C LYS A 166 25.31 -18.47 -3.43
N GLU A 167 25.41 -17.51 -4.34
CA GLU A 167 25.18 -16.09 -4.04
C GLU A 167 23.75 -15.83 -3.57
N ALA A 168 22.74 -16.40 -4.25
CA ALA A 168 21.35 -16.31 -3.81
C ALA A 168 21.12 -16.94 -2.41
N GLU A 169 21.74 -18.09 -2.11
CA GLU A 169 21.64 -18.72 -0.79
C GLU A 169 22.31 -17.89 0.31
N GLU A 170 23.37 -17.16 -0.01
CA GLU A 170 24.06 -16.27 0.92
C GLU A 170 23.22 -15.01 1.22
N VAL A 171 22.66 -14.38 0.18
CA VAL A 171 21.73 -13.25 0.32
C VAL A 171 20.49 -13.63 1.14
N ILE A 172 19.93 -14.83 0.92
CA ILE A 172 18.80 -15.33 1.72
C ILE A 172 19.21 -15.52 3.19
N LYS A 173 20.39 -16.07 3.47
CA LYS A 173 20.87 -16.24 4.85
C LYS A 173 21.14 -14.91 5.54
N GLU A 174 21.68 -13.94 4.82
CA GLU A 174 21.94 -12.60 5.34
C GLU A 174 20.65 -11.85 5.65
N THR A 175 19.67 -11.90 4.72
CA THR A 175 18.34 -11.32 4.94
C THR A 175 17.59 -12.01 6.08
N GLU A 176 17.67 -13.34 6.23
CA GLU A 176 17.11 -14.06 7.38
C GLU A 176 17.75 -13.63 8.72
N LYS A 177 19.07 -13.43 8.75
CA LYS A 177 19.79 -12.94 9.94
C LYS A 177 19.39 -11.49 10.26
N GLY A 178 19.31 -10.63 9.25
CA GLY A 178 18.84 -9.25 9.39
C GLY A 178 17.43 -9.17 9.96
N ALA A 179 16.50 -9.96 9.40
CA ALA A 179 15.13 -10.04 9.89
C ALA A 179 15.04 -10.52 11.35
N LYS A 180 15.83 -11.53 11.74
CA LYS A 180 15.87 -12.02 13.12
C LYS A 180 16.38 -10.94 14.10
N ASN A 181 17.37 -10.16 13.70
CA ASN A 181 17.89 -9.06 14.51
C ASN A 181 16.86 -7.93 14.67
N ILE A 182 16.16 -7.56 13.59
CA ILE A 182 15.09 -6.56 13.63
C ILE A 182 13.95 -7.02 14.55
N ILE A 183 13.52 -8.29 14.44
CA ILE A 183 12.48 -8.87 15.31
C ILE A 183 12.91 -8.88 16.78
N LYS A 184 14.18 -9.20 17.06
CA LYS A 184 14.71 -9.18 18.43
C LYS A 184 14.71 -7.76 19.00
N LYS A 185 15.15 -6.78 18.21
CA LYS A 185 15.20 -5.37 18.62
C LYS A 185 13.80 -4.79 18.86
N THR A 186 12.84 -5.06 17.98
CA THR A 186 11.43 -4.64 18.17
C THR A 186 10.80 -5.29 19.40
N LYS A 187 11.08 -6.57 19.68
CA LYS A 187 10.61 -7.21 20.92
C LYS A 187 11.16 -6.56 22.20
N THR A 188 12.40 -6.08 22.18
CA THR A 188 12.98 -5.37 23.33
C THR A 188 12.31 -4.01 23.51
N ILE A 189 12.17 -3.24 22.44
CA ILE A 189 11.52 -1.91 22.47
C ILE A 189 10.07 -2.03 22.94
N ALA A 190 9.32 -3.03 22.45
CA ALA A 190 7.95 -3.27 22.89
C ALA A 190 7.85 -3.57 24.39
N LYS A 191 8.80 -4.34 24.95
CA LYS A 191 8.86 -4.64 26.38
C LYS A 191 9.21 -3.42 27.24
N GLU A 192 10.05 -2.52 26.72
CA GLU A 192 10.38 -1.26 27.40
C GLU A 192 9.18 -0.31 27.40
N ALA A 193 8.54 -0.12 26.25
CA ALA A 193 7.32 0.68 26.14
C ALA A 193 6.19 0.14 27.04
N GLU A 194 6.00 -1.17 27.11
CA GLU A 194 4.99 -1.78 27.98
C GLU A 194 5.25 -1.49 29.48
N LYS A 195 6.52 -1.47 29.89
CA LYS A 195 6.90 -1.13 31.28
C LYS A 195 6.62 0.35 31.57
N GLU A 196 6.97 1.25 30.66
CA GLU A 196 6.72 2.69 30.81
C GLU A 196 5.23 2.99 30.91
N ILE A 197 4.41 2.38 30.03
CA ILE A 197 2.95 2.51 30.06
C ILE A 197 2.38 1.99 31.38
N LYS A 198 2.84 0.84 31.87
CA LYS A 198 2.39 0.28 33.16
C LYS A 198 2.69 1.22 34.33
N THR A 199 3.85 1.87 34.32
CA THR A 199 4.24 2.86 35.33
C THR A 199 3.36 4.10 35.24
N ALA A 200 3.18 4.67 34.04
CA ALA A 200 2.35 5.85 33.81
C ALA A 200 0.87 5.61 34.18
N VAL A 201 0.32 4.44 33.85
CA VAL A 201 -1.06 4.07 34.23
C VAL A 201 -1.20 3.94 35.75
N LYS A 202 -0.18 3.41 36.43
CA LYS A 202 -0.18 3.31 37.90
C LYS A 202 -0.16 4.69 38.54
N GLU A 203 0.68 5.59 38.05
CA GLU A 203 0.75 6.98 38.51
C GLU A 203 -0.56 7.74 38.26
N ALA A 204 -1.16 7.58 37.07
CA ALA A 204 -2.45 8.17 36.73
C ALA A 204 -3.57 7.69 37.66
N LYS A 205 -3.61 6.39 37.99
CA LYS A 205 -4.57 5.83 38.94
C LYS A 205 -4.39 6.38 40.36
N GLU A 206 -3.14 6.55 40.81
CA GLU A 206 -2.85 7.15 42.11
C GLU A 206 -3.24 8.64 42.15
N LEU A 207 -3.04 9.38 41.06
CA LEU A 207 -3.53 10.75 40.92
C LEU A 207 -5.06 10.80 40.91
N GLU A 208 -5.73 9.90 40.20
CA GLU A 208 -7.20 9.83 40.15
C GLU A 208 -7.82 9.62 41.54
N LYS A 209 -7.19 8.81 42.40
CA LYS A 209 -7.63 8.60 43.78
C LYS A 209 -7.52 9.86 44.65
N LYS A 210 -6.57 10.75 44.35
CA LYS A 210 -6.35 12.00 45.09
C LYS A 210 -7.32 13.12 44.67
N ILE A 211 -8.06 12.96 43.57
CA ILE A 211 -9.00 13.97 43.08
C ILE A 211 -10.28 13.96 43.94
N PRO A 212 -10.68 15.11 44.55
CA PRO A 212 -11.94 15.23 45.28
C PRO A 212 -13.17 14.90 44.41
N ARG A 213 -14.20 14.29 45.03
CA ARG A 213 -15.41 13.83 44.32
C ARG A 213 -16.11 14.92 43.50
N HIS A 214 -16.13 16.17 43.97
CA HIS A 214 -16.76 17.29 43.26
C HIS A 214 -16.00 17.67 41.98
N ILE A 215 -14.66 17.61 41.99
CA ILE A 215 -13.82 17.82 40.79
C ILE A 215 -14.00 16.67 39.81
N LYS A 216 -14.11 15.43 40.30
CA LYS A 216 -14.36 14.26 39.45
C LYS A 216 -15.68 14.37 38.69
N ALA A 217 -16.73 14.88 39.35
CA ALA A 217 -18.01 15.16 38.71
C ALA A 217 -17.87 16.25 37.63
N ALA A 218 -17.21 17.37 37.94
CA ALA A 218 -16.98 18.44 36.97
C ALA A 218 -16.19 17.95 35.73
N LEU A 219 -15.12 17.18 35.93
CA LEU A 219 -14.34 16.58 34.84
C LEU A 219 -15.17 15.61 33.99
N PHE A 220 -16.10 14.87 34.59
CA PHE A 220 -16.99 13.97 33.85
C PHE A 220 -17.92 14.72 32.90
N TYR A 221 -18.46 15.87 33.34
CA TYR A 221 -19.30 16.73 32.51
C TYR A 221 -18.52 17.53 31.46
N GLU A 222 -17.27 17.89 31.73
CA GLU A 222 -16.43 18.62 30.76
C GLU A 222 -15.70 17.71 29.77
N LYS A 223 -15.57 16.41 30.07
CA LYS A 223 -14.93 15.41 29.19
C LYS A 223 -15.33 15.52 27.71
N PRO A 224 -16.62 15.64 27.32
CA PRO A 224 -16.99 15.80 25.92
C PRO A 224 -16.44 17.09 25.28
N LYS A 225 -16.43 18.21 26.00
CA LYS A 225 -15.87 19.49 25.50
C LYS A 225 -14.36 19.43 25.34
N ILE A 226 -13.68 18.78 26.30
CA ILE A 226 -12.22 18.57 26.22
C ILE A 226 -11.88 17.67 25.03
N MET A 227 -12.62 16.56 24.85
CA MET A 227 -12.43 15.67 23.70
C MET A 227 -12.70 16.37 22.36
N GLU A 228 -13.72 17.22 22.29
CA GLU A 228 -14.00 18.02 21.09
C GLU A 228 -12.86 19.00 20.78
N HIS A 229 -12.30 19.67 21.80
CA HIS A 229 -11.17 20.58 21.62
C HIS A 229 -9.89 19.84 21.19
N VAL A 230 -9.63 18.66 21.76
CA VAL A 230 -8.51 17.79 21.37
C VAL A 230 -8.68 17.33 19.92
N ASN A 231 -9.87 16.83 19.55
CA ASN A 231 -10.16 16.43 18.18
C ASN A 231 -10.03 17.60 17.19
N LYS A 232 -10.46 18.80 17.57
CA LYS A 232 -10.30 20.01 16.75
C LYS A 232 -8.81 20.36 16.55
N LYS A 233 -7.97 20.24 17.58
CA LYS A 233 -6.52 20.42 17.45
C LYS A 233 -5.87 19.36 16.58
N ILE A 234 -6.29 18.09 16.72
CA ILE A 234 -5.82 16.99 15.87
C ILE A 234 -6.18 17.26 14.40
N ASN A 235 -7.43 17.67 14.13
CA ASN A 235 -7.88 18.00 12.77
C ASN A 235 -7.11 19.19 12.18
N LYS A 236 -6.92 20.26 12.95
CA LYS A 236 -6.14 21.44 12.52
C LYS A 236 -4.66 21.11 12.27
N LEU A 237 -4.11 20.12 12.98
CA LEU A 237 -2.77 19.59 12.73
C LEU A 237 -2.73 18.77 11.45
N ASN A 238 -3.75 17.92 11.21
CA ASN A 238 -3.86 17.15 9.97
C ASN A 238 -4.05 18.05 8.74
N GLU A 239 -4.79 19.16 8.86
CA GLU A 239 -4.94 20.18 7.81
C GLU A 239 -3.66 20.95 7.48
N LYS A 240 -2.66 20.96 8.38
CA LYS A 240 -1.35 21.56 8.11
C LYS A 240 -0.36 20.58 7.48
N ILE A 241 -0.63 19.28 7.59
CA ILE A 241 0.22 18.19 7.11
C ILE A 241 -0.19 17.78 5.68
N ASN A 242 -1.46 17.99 5.31
CA ASN A 242 -1.98 17.84 3.94
C ASN A 242 -1.85 19.14 3.16
#